data_AF-A0A5E4IQF7-F1
#
_entry.id   AF-A0A5E4IQF7-F1
#
_cell.length_a   1.000
_cell.length_b   1.000
_cell.length_c   1.000
_cell.angle_alpha   90.00
_cell.angle_beta   90.00
_cell.angle_gamma   90.00
#
_symmetry.space_group_name_H-M   'P 1'
#
loop_
_entity.id
_entity.type
_entity.pdbx_description
1 polymer ?
#
loop_
_entity_poly.entity_id
_entity_poly.type
_entity_poly.pdbx_seq_one_letter_code
_entity_poly.pdbx_strand_id
1 'polypeptide(L)'
;MALDDLVSFIKAKKEGAKPAKETHAHETHDGDEGLRAAYYRKIIERYAEVINLGEQKTIPELKALVNAEDAAIKEAGGRLSAAIDGYSFEAKFLEFAKSSLELVRKLRPMHADLDISFWLSAKDVFELGVADSFDRAVILCSLLAYGGGNAVVRVVELEGGLKHPVVCFSYAGVWYVLDASSENEAMLSGPSLEDLLSSLAFEGRRFTKSLYEFNSSEYNSFE
;
A
#
# COMPACT_ATOMS: atom_id res chain seq x y z
N MET A 1 34.50 -0.38 -0.17
CA MET A 1 34.54 0.94 0.50
C MET A 1 33.61 0.81 1.69
N ALA A 2 34.14 0.89 2.91
CA ALA A 2 33.37 0.55 4.11
C ALA A 2 32.35 1.66 4.42
N LEU A 3 31.21 1.31 4.99
CA LEU A 3 30.15 2.25 5.37
C LEU A 3 30.68 3.37 6.29
N ASP A 4 31.72 3.07 7.07
CA ASP A 4 32.42 3.99 7.95
C ASP A 4 33.18 5.13 7.22
N ASP A 5 33.62 4.88 5.98
CA ASP A 5 34.28 5.90 5.15
C ASP A 5 33.29 6.97 4.66
N LEU A 6 32.01 6.61 4.50
CA LEU A 6 30.97 7.53 4.02
C LEU A 6 30.53 8.51 5.12
N VAL A 7 30.45 8.04 6.36
CA VAL A 7 30.00 8.83 7.53
C VAL A 7 31.05 9.88 7.91
N SER A 8 32.33 9.58 7.77
CA SER A 8 33.43 10.52 8.05
C SER A 8 33.47 11.68 7.03
N PHE A 9 33.13 11.42 5.77
CA PHE A 9 33.09 12.43 4.71
C PHE A 9 31.98 13.48 4.91
N ILE A 10 30.84 13.07 5.48
CA ILE A 10 29.70 13.96 5.75
C ILE A 10 29.97 14.87 6.95
N LYS A 11 30.70 14.40 7.96
CA LYS A 11 31.04 15.21 9.14
C LYS A 11 32.07 16.30 8.84
N ALA A 12 32.98 16.09 7.90
CA ALA A 12 34.04 17.05 7.57
C ALA A 12 33.56 18.31 6.83
N LYS A 13 32.33 18.32 6.29
CA LYS A 13 31.85 19.41 5.41
C LYS A 13 30.96 20.45 6.10
N LYS A 14 30.76 20.36 7.42
CA LYS A 14 29.75 21.13 8.16
C LYS A 14 30.26 22.39 8.87
N GLU A 15 31.51 22.80 8.66
CA GLU A 15 32.04 24.03 9.23
C GLU A 15 32.45 25.02 8.13
N GLY A 16 31.59 26.02 7.90
CA GLY A 16 31.97 27.24 7.18
C GLY A 16 31.17 27.55 5.92
N ALA A 17 29.92 27.99 6.06
CA ALA A 17 29.25 28.77 5.01
C ALA A 17 28.35 29.85 5.63
N LYS A 18 28.73 31.11 5.42
CA LYS A 18 27.92 32.32 5.74
C LYS A 18 26.70 32.41 4.80
N PRO A 19 25.60 33.06 5.22
CA PRO A 19 24.38 33.11 4.42
C PRO A 19 24.55 34.10 3.26
N ALA A 20 24.42 33.62 2.03
CA ALA A 20 24.26 34.46 0.85
C ALA A 20 22.78 34.81 0.68
N LYS A 21 22.51 36.09 0.42
CA LYS A 21 21.19 36.64 0.11
C LYS A 21 20.50 35.86 -1.00
N GLU A 22 19.33 35.32 -0.72
CA GLU A 22 18.43 34.74 -1.71
C GLU A 22 17.68 35.87 -2.43
N THR A 23 18.05 36.10 -3.68
CA THR A 23 17.24 36.83 -4.65
C THR A 23 16.26 35.85 -5.29
N HIS A 24 14.97 36.09 -5.05
CA HIS A 24 13.88 35.46 -5.77
C HIS A 24 14.01 35.69 -7.28
N ALA A 25 14.04 34.59 -8.04
CA ALA A 25 13.61 34.55 -9.42
C ALA A 25 12.76 33.29 -9.58
N HIS A 26 11.47 33.48 -9.34
CA HIS A 26 10.43 32.50 -9.60
C HIS A 26 10.09 32.64 -11.08
N GLU A 27 10.43 31.64 -11.90
CA GLU A 27 9.74 31.28 -13.16
C GLU A 27 10.55 30.23 -13.94
N THR A 28 9.99 29.01 -14.00
CA THR A 28 9.92 28.00 -15.08
C THR A 28 9.92 26.59 -14.48
N HIS A 29 8.79 26.14 -13.90
CA HIS A 29 8.78 24.94 -13.07
C HIS A 29 8.47 23.61 -13.81
N ASP A 30 7.78 23.62 -14.95
CA ASP A 30 7.34 22.37 -15.59
C ASP A 30 8.47 21.61 -16.33
N GLY A 31 9.43 22.32 -16.93
CA GLY A 31 10.53 21.69 -17.68
C GLY A 31 11.59 21.04 -16.80
N ASP A 32 11.80 21.59 -15.59
CA ASP A 32 12.85 21.12 -14.67
C ASP A 32 12.39 19.91 -13.85
N GLU A 33 11.09 19.81 -13.54
CA GLU A 33 10.54 18.68 -12.76
C GLU A 33 10.68 17.35 -13.50
N GLY A 34 10.42 17.32 -14.81
CA GLY A 34 10.62 16.14 -15.65
C GLY A 34 12.09 15.71 -15.73
N LEU A 35 13.01 16.68 -15.89
CA LEU A 35 14.45 16.41 -15.90
C LEU A 35 14.95 15.90 -14.55
N ARG A 36 14.45 16.49 -13.46
CA ARG A 36 14.78 16.09 -12.09
C ARG A 36 14.25 14.69 -11.77
N ALA A 37 13.02 14.37 -12.16
CA ALA A 37 12.45 13.04 -12.02
C ALA A 37 13.24 12.00 -12.82
N ALA A 38 13.65 12.32 -14.05
CA ALA A 38 14.50 11.45 -14.87
C ALA A 38 15.89 11.24 -14.25
N TYR A 39 16.48 12.28 -13.66
CA TYR A 39 17.75 12.20 -12.95
C TYR A 39 17.63 11.33 -11.69
N TYR A 40 16.59 11.53 -10.88
CA TYR A 40 16.33 10.70 -9.70
C TYR A 40 16.05 9.25 -10.05
N ARG A 41 15.27 8.99 -11.11
CA ARG A 41 15.06 7.65 -11.67
C ARG A 41 16.39 6.96 -11.95
N LYS A 42 17.34 7.63 -12.61
CA LYS A 42 18.67 7.05 -12.91
C LYS A 42 19.51 6.77 -11.66
N ILE A 43 19.37 7.58 -10.61
CA ILE A 43 20.01 7.30 -9.32
C ILE A 43 19.38 6.05 -8.70
N ILE A 44 18.06 5.99 -8.62
CA ILE A 44 17.33 4.88 -7.99
C ILE A 44 17.60 3.56 -8.73
N GLU A 45 17.53 3.56 -10.06
CA GLU A 45 17.84 2.40 -10.91
C GLU A 45 19.26 1.86 -10.67
N ARG A 46 20.24 2.74 -10.42
CA ARG A 46 21.62 2.32 -10.11
C ARG A 46 21.73 1.54 -8.80
N TYR A 47 20.81 1.76 -7.87
CA TYR A 47 20.78 1.10 -6.56
C TYR A 47 19.65 0.07 -6.43
N ALA A 48 18.95 -0.25 -7.52
CA ALA A 48 17.76 -1.10 -7.50
C ALA A 48 18.00 -2.46 -6.82
N GLU A 49 19.12 -3.12 -7.07
CA GLU A 49 19.48 -4.39 -6.44
C GLU A 49 19.56 -4.28 -4.90
N VAL A 50 20.22 -3.22 -4.40
CA VAL A 50 20.39 -2.97 -2.96
C VAL A 50 19.05 -2.62 -2.31
N ILE A 51 18.24 -1.79 -2.99
CA ILE A 51 16.91 -1.42 -2.53
C ILE A 51 16.03 -2.67 -2.44
N ASN A 52 15.99 -3.47 -3.50
CA ASN A 52 15.20 -4.70 -3.54
C ASN A 52 15.62 -5.69 -2.47
N LEU A 53 16.92 -5.86 -2.23
CA LEU A 53 17.40 -6.72 -1.16
C LEU A 53 16.93 -6.23 0.23
N GLY A 54 16.90 -4.92 0.45
CA GLY A 54 16.41 -4.31 1.69
C GLY A 54 14.87 -4.33 1.83
N GLU A 55 14.15 -4.38 0.72
CA GLU A 55 12.68 -4.38 0.69
C GLU A 55 12.06 -5.78 0.55
N GLN A 56 12.88 -6.81 0.40
CA GLN A 56 12.45 -8.20 0.57
C GLN A 56 11.97 -8.40 2.00
N LYS A 57 10.67 -8.69 2.14
CA LYS A 57 10.06 -8.98 3.44
C LYS A 57 10.04 -10.49 3.66
N THR A 58 10.48 -10.91 4.84
CA THR A 58 10.18 -12.22 5.40
C THR A 58 8.69 -12.35 5.75
N ILE A 59 8.21 -13.57 6.00
CA ILE A 59 6.81 -13.79 6.41
C ILE A 59 6.44 -12.95 7.66
N PRO A 60 7.23 -12.92 8.75
CA PRO A 60 6.92 -12.06 9.89
C PRO A 60 6.83 -10.58 9.53
N GLU A 61 7.68 -10.10 8.63
CA GLU A 61 7.68 -8.70 8.18
C GLU A 61 6.47 -8.39 7.31
N LEU A 62 6.05 -9.30 6.41
CA LEU A 62 4.79 -9.16 5.65
C LEU A 62 3.59 -9.04 6.59
N LYS A 63 3.51 -9.91 7.60
CA LYS A 63 2.44 -9.85 8.60
C LYS A 63 2.45 -8.53 9.37
N ALA A 64 3.64 -8.02 9.70
CA ALA A 64 3.80 -6.75 10.40
C ALA A 64 3.36 -5.51 9.59
N LEU A 65 3.25 -5.63 8.26
CA LEU A 65 2.68 -4.56 7.42
C LEU A 65 1.20 -4.33 7.74
N VAL A 66 0.45 -5.39 8.06
CA VAL A 66 -0.94 -5.26 8.48
C VAL A 66 -0.99 -4.96 9.98
N ASN A 67 -1.28 -3.71 10.33
CA ASN A 67 -1.20 -3.25 11.70
C ASN A 67 -2.37 -2.32 12.07
N ALA A 68 -3.39 -2.89 12.72
CA ALA A 68 -4.51 -2.13 13.28
C ALA A 68 -4.10 -1.18 14.42
N GLU A 69 -2.93 -1.43 15.03
CA GLU A 69 -2.42 -0.63 16.15
C GLU A 69 -1.58 0.58 15.69
N ASP A 70 -1.27 0.68 14.39
CA ASP A 70 -0.56 1.82 13.81
C ASP A 70 -1.33 3.13 14.06
N ALA A 71 -0.60 4.19 14.40
CA ALA A 71 -1.22 5.46 14.78
C ALA A 71 -2.05 6.09 13.66
N ALA A 72 -1.57 6.03 12.41
CA ALA A 72 -2.28 6.59 11.27
C ALA A 72 -3.52 5.75 10.93
N ILE A 73 -3.42 4.41 11.07
CA ILE A 73 -4.57 3.51 10.94
C ILE A 73 -5.62 3.77 12.02
N LYS A 74 -5.22 3.93 13.30
CA LYS A 74 -6.14 4.26 14.40
C LYS A 74 -6.84 5.60 14.19
N GLU A 75 -6.12 6.60 13.70
CA GLU A 75 -6.70 7.91 13.41
C GLU A 75 -7.72 7.82 12.27
N ALA A 76 -7.37 7.16 11.17
CA ALA A 76 -8.28 6.95 10.04
C ALA A 76 -9.50 6.11 10.44
N GLY A 77 -9.27 4.95 11.07
CA GLY A 77 -10.31 4.05 11.55
C GLY A 77 -11.23 4.71 12.57
N GLY A 78 -10.69 5.50 13.49
CA GLY A 78 -11.46 6.25 14.49
C GLY A 78 -12.36 7.32 13.86
N ARG A 79 -11.90 8.00 12.81
CA ARG A 79 -12.75 8.93 12.04
C ARG A 79 -13.87 8.21 11.29
N LEU A 80 -13.57 7.07 10.68
CA LEU A 80 -14.56 6.25 9.97
C LEU A 80 -15.63 5.70 10.92
N SER A 81 -15.23 5.14 12.07
CA SER A 81 -16.18 4.62 13.06
C SER A 81 -17.02 5.73 13.69
N ALA A 82 -16.44 6.89 13.98
CA ALA A 82 -17.17 8.04 14.52
C ALA A 82 -18.18 8.64 13.52
N ALA A 83 -17.92 8.52 12.21
CA ALA A 83 -18.87 8.93 11.17
C ALA A 83 -20.07 7.97 11.04
N ILE A 84 -19.96 6.75 11.58
CA ILE A 84 -21.02 5.73 11.58
C ILE A 84 -21.69 5.76 12.95
N ASP A 85 -22.86 6.39 13.02
CA ASP A 85 -23.60 6.58 14.28
C ASP A 85 -23.77 5.26 15.06
N GLY A 86 -23.26 5.18 16.28
CA GLY A 86 -23.35 3.96 17.09
C GLY A 86 -22.75 2.72 16.42
N TYR A 87 -21.56 2.85 15.79
CA TYR A 87 -20.84 1.72 15.20
C TYR A 87 -20.75 0.52 16.15
N SER A 88 -21.18 -0.64 15.66
CA SER A 88 -20.88 -1.96 16.22
C SER A 88 -20.50 -2.91 15.09
N PHE A 89 -19.64 -3.88 15.38
CA PHE A 89 -19.17 -4.83 14.39
C PHE A 89 -20.34 -5.62 13.79
N GLU A 90 -21.24 -6.15 14.63
CA GLU A 90 -22.32 -7.06 14.23
C GLU A 90 -23.41 -6.42 13.38
N ALA A 91 -23.55 -5.10 13.43
CA ALA A 91 -24.58 -4.38 12.68
C ALA A 91 -24.01 -3.56 11.53
N LYS A 92 -22.80 -2.99 11.69
CA LYS A 92 -22.31 -1.91 10.83
C LYS A 92 -20.92 -2.15 10.24
N PHE A 93 -20.33 -3.33 10.43
CA PHE A 93 -19.01 -3.63 9.86
C PHE A 93 -18.98 -3.49 8.33
N LEU A 94 -20.03 -3.90 7.60
CA LEU A 94 -20.05 -3.74 6.14
C LEU A 94 -20.08 -2.27 5.69
N GLU A 95 -20.72 -1.39 6.45
CA GLU A 95 -20.71 0.06 6.19
C GLU A 95 -19.32 0.64 6.44
N PHE A 96 -18.67 0.20 7.52
CA PHE A 96 -17.29 0.55 7.83
C PHE A 96 -16.32 0.03 6.75
N ALA A 97 -16.51 -1.20 6.25
CA ALA A 97 -15.67 -1.79 5.22
C ALA A 97 -15.78 -1.04 3.89
N LYS A 98 -17.00 -0.68 3.47
CA LYS A 98 -17.23 0.18 2.30
C LYS A 98 -16.57 1.54 2.47
N SER A 99 -16.72 2.16 3.63
CA SER A 99 -16.13 3.49 3.90
C SER A 99 -14.60 3.44 3.93
N SER A 100 -14.03 2.35 4.44
CA SER A 100 -12.57 2.10 4.43
C SER A 100 -12.05 1.93 3.00
N LEU A 101 -12.77 1.15 2.18
CA LEU A 101 -12.43 0.99 0.77
C LEU A 101 -12.46 2.34 0.03
N GLU A 102 -13.51 3.13 0.20
CA GLU A 102 -13.64 4.44 -0.44
C GLU A 102 -12.58 5.43 0.03
N LEU A 103 -12.15 5.36 1.29
CA LEU A 103 -11.01 6.14 1.78
C LEU A 103 -9.73 5.77 1.01
N VAL A 104 -9.43 4.48 0.90
CA VAL A 104 -8.20 4.00 0.24
C VAL A 104 -8.23 4.26 -1.27
N ARG A 105 -9.39 4.12 -1.93
CA ARG A 105 -9.55 4.41 -3.37
C ARG A 105 -9.32 5.87 -3.74
N LYS A 106 -9.50 6.80 -2.79
CA LYS A 106 -9.20 8.23 -3.00
C LYS A 106 -7.70 8.55 -3.05
N LEU A 107 -6.85 7.62 -2.61
CA LEU A 107 -5.40 7.76 -2.80
C LEU A 107 -5.12 7.79 -4.30
N ARG A 108 -4.16 8.60 -4.75
CA ARG A 108 -3.75 8.60 -6.15
C ARG A 108 -2.96 7.31 -6.44
N PRO A 109 -3.30 6.57 -7.51
CA PRO A 109 -2.54 5.39 -7.88
C PRO A 109 -1.16 5.84 -8.35
N MET A 110 -0.12 5.27 -7.75
CA MET A 110 1.25 5.56 -8.13
C MET A 110 1.99 4.23 -8.24
N HIS A 111 2.26 3.82 -9.47
CA HIS A 111 3.26 2.81 -9.72
C HIS A 111 4.58 3.54 -9.98
N ALA A 112 5.66 3.09 -9.35
CA ALA A 112 6.94 3.75 -9.49
C ALA A 112 7.50 3.66 -10.94
N ASP A 113 6.96 2.76 -11.77
CA ASP A 113 7.53 2.37 -13.07
C ASP A 113 9.03 2.10 -12.98
N LEU A 114 9.44 1.54 -11.84
CA LEU A 114 10.80 1.21 -11.49
C LEU A 114 10.82 -0.28 -11.17
N ASP A 115 11.92 -0.93 -11.52
CA ASP A 115 12.17 -2.32 -11.13
C ASP A 115 12.63 -2.41 -9.66
N ILE A 116 11.87 -1.76 -8.77
CA ILE A 116 12.05 -1.81 -7.33
C ILE A 116 10.73 -2.14 -6.64
N SER A 117 10.80 -3.02 -5.63
CA SER A 117 9.74 -3.16 -4.63
C SER A 117 10.04 -2.18 -3.50
N PHE A 118 9.08 -1.35 -3.14
CA PHE A 118 9.21 -0.42 -2.02
C PHE A 118 7.87 -0.31 -1.30
N TRP A 119 7.89 -0.44 0.02
CA TRP A 119 6.68 -0.44 0.83
C TRP A 119 6.56 0.87 1.58
N LEU A 120 5.50 1.62 1.36
CA LEU A 120 5.25 2.84 2.13
C LEU A 120 4.63 2.49 3.48
N SER A 121 5.00 3.24 4.51
CA SER A 121 4.29 3.14 5.79
C SER A 121 2.89 3.76 5.65
N ALA A 122 1.93 3.34 6.49
CA ALA A 122 0.58 3.92 6.49
C ALA A 122 0.63 5.45 6.67
N LYS A 123 1.56 5.94 7.51
CA LYS A 123 1.81 7.36 7.70
C LYS A 123 2.22 8.02 6.39
N ASP A 124 3.23 7.49 5.68
CA ASP A 124 3.72 8.08 4.44
C ASP A 124 2.63 8.10 3.35
N VAL A 125 1.86 7.01 3.24
CA VAL A 125 0.74 6.93 2.29
C VAL A 125 -0.30 8.02 2.56
N PHE A 126 -0.74 8.19 3.81
CA PHE A 126 -1.73 9.21 4.13
C PHE A 126 -1.19 10.64 4.02
N GLU A 127 0.08 10.88 4.35
CA GLU A 127 0.74 12.19 4.21
C GLU A 127 0.93 12.58 2.73
N LEU A 128 1.35 11.65 1.89
CA LEU A 128 1.58 11.89 0.46
C LEU A 128 0.29 11.82 -0.37
N GLY A 129 -0.70 11.08 0.08
CA GLY A 129 -1.95 10.83 -0.66
C GLY A 129 -1.76 9.95 -1.90
N VAL A 130 -0.69 9.15 -1.95
CA VAL A 130 -0.36 8.24 -3.06
C VAL A 130 -0.08 6.83 -2.51
N ALA A 131 -0.39 5.82 -3.32
CA ALA A 131 -0.14 4.42 -2.97
C ALA A 131 -0.18 3.54 -4.22
N ASP A 132 0.63 2.49 -4.23
CA ASP A 132 0.49 1.40 -5.20
C ASP A 132 -0.63 0.42 -4.80
N SER A 133 -0.82 -0.66 -5.55
CA SER A 133 -1.89 -1.64 -5.25
C SER A 133 -1.66 -2.40 -3.94
N PHE A 134 -0.41 -2.67 -3.57
CA PHE A 134 -0.04 -3.39 -2.36
C PHE A 134 -0.19 -2.53 -1.11
N ASP A 135 0.31 -1.30 -1.15
CA ASP A 135 0.12 -0.31 -0.08
C ASP A 135 -1.37 -0.14 0.25
N ARG A 136 -2.21 0.00 -0.80
CA ARG A 136 -3.67 0.10 -0.65
C ARG A 136 -4.27 -1.12 0.02
N ALA A 137 -3.91 -2.32 -0.43
CA ALA A 137 -4.45 -3.56 0.12
C ALA A 137 -4.05 -3.73 1.60
N VAL A 138 -2.79 -3.42 1.95
CA VAL A 138 -2.30 -3.48 3.33
C VAL A 138 -3.02 -2.48 4.24
N ILE A 139 -3.20 -1.24 3.79
CA ILE A 139 -3.92 -0.22 4.57
C ILE A 139 -5.39 -0.59 4.72
N LEU A 140 -6.04 -1.05 3.64
CA LEU A 140 -7.42 -1.52 3.70
C LEU A 140 -7.56 -2.68 4.68
N CYS A 141 -6.70 -3.69 4.60
CA CYS A 141 -6.72 -4.82 5.52
C CYS A 141 -6.50 -4.38 6.97
N SER A 142 -5.61 -3.41 7.22
CA SER A 142 -5.36 -2.84 8.54
C SER A 142 -6.56 -2.08 9.10
N LEU A 143 -7.26 -1.32 8.25
CA LEU A 143 -8.51 -0.63 8.62
C LEU A 143 -9.60 -1.64 8.95
N LEU A 144 -9.78 -2.69 8.14
CA LEU A 144 -10.78 -3.72 8.42
C LEU A 144 -10.46 -4.47 9.72
N ALA A 145 -9.18 -4.74 10.00
CA ALA A 145 -8.75 -5.30 11.28
C ALA A 145 -9.04 -4.36 12.46
N TYR A 146 -8.82 -3.04 12.31
CA TYR A 146 -9.22 -2.03 13.30
C TYR A 146 -10.74 -2.08 13.55
N GLY A 147 -11.54 -2.26 12.50
CA GLY A 147 -13.00 -2.43 12.61
C GLY A 147 -13.44 -3.73 13.29
N GLY A 148 -12.53 -4.64 13.62
CA GLY A 148 -12.81 -5.96 14.21
C GLY A 148 -12.97 -7.09 13.20
N GLY A 149 -12.69 -6.85 11.92
CA GLY A 149 -12.80 -7.82 10.85
C GLY A 149 -11.64 -8.83 10.80
N ASN A 150 -11.92 -10.01 10.24
CA ASN A 150 -10.97 -11.08 10.01
C ASN A 150 -10.29 -10.99 8.62
N ALA A 151 -10.04 -9.77 8.14
CA ALA A 151 -9.57 -9.55 6.79
C ALA A 151 -8.16 -10.11 6.56
N VAL A 152 -7.89 -10.50 5.31
CA VAL A 152 -6.58 -10.89 4.81
C VAL A 152 -6.28 -10.18 3.49
N VAL A 153 -5.01 -9.88 3.25
CA VAL A 153 -4.51 -9.54 1.92
C VAL A 153 -4.28 -10.86 1.18
N ARG A 154 -5.01 -11.12 0.10
CA ARG A 154 -4.82 -12.26 -0.81
C ARG A 154 -4.10 -11.76 -2.05
N VAL A 155 -2.92 -12.30 -2.31
CA VAL A 155 -2.15 -12.01 -3.52
C VAL A 155 -2.48 -13.06 -4.56
N VAL A 156 -3.01 -12.60 -5.69
CA VAL A 156 -3.38 -13.44 -6.83
C VAL A 156 -2.46 -13.19 -8.01
N GLU A 157 -2.34 -14.18 -8.88
CA GLU A 157 -1.72 -14.05 -10.20
C GLU A 157 -2.82 -13.91 -11.24
N LEU A 158 -2.69 -12.88 -12.08
CA LEU A 158 -3.54 -12.63 -13.23
C LEU A 158 -2.81 -13.03 -14.52
N GLU A 159 -3.56 -13.09 -15.63
CA GLU A 159 -3.02 -13.39 -16.96
C GLU A 159 -1.75 -12.56 -17.28
N GLY A 160 -0.73 -13.25 -17.79
CA GLY A 160 0.59 -12.66 -18.05
C GLY A 160 1.48 -12.53 -16.81
N GLY A 161 1.16 -13.22 -15.72
CA GLY A 161 2.00 -13.31 -14.51
C GLY A 161 1.95 -12.06 -13.63
N LEU A 162 0.97 -11.18 -13.84
CA LEU A 162 0.80 -9.98 -13.03
C LEU A 162 0.33 -10.35 -11.63
N LYS A 163 1.07 -9.94 -10.61
CA LYS A 163 0.65 -10.11 -9.21
C LYS A 163 -0.27 -8.96 -8.82
N HIS A 164 -1.41 -9.29 -8.24
CA HIS A 164 -2.41 -8.31 -7.82
C HIS A 164 -2.91 -8.62 -6.41
N PRO A 165 -2.88 -7.66 -5.48
CA PRO A 165 -3.41 -7.85 -4.13
C PRO A 165 -4.89 -7.46 -4.06
N VAL A 166 -5.69 -8.30 -3.41
CA VAL A 166 -7.07 -8.00 -3.03
C VAL A 166 -7.26 -8.25 -1.53
N VAL A 167 -8.28 -7.65 -0.93
CA VAL A 167 -8.60 -7.85 0.49
C VAL A 167 -9.84 -8.71 0.62
N CYS A 168 -9.72 -9.82 1.35
CA CYS A 168 -10.79 -10.80 1.52
C CYS A 168 -11.21 -10.85 2.99
N PHE A 169 -12.51 -11.00 3.26
CA PHE A 169 -13.02 -11.27 4.61
C PHE A 169 -14.35 -12.01 4.55
N SER A 170 -14.76 -12.60 5.68
CA SER A 170 -16.09 -13.21 5.82
C SER A 170 -16.92 -12.47 6.86
N TYR A 171 -18.20 -12.27 6.55
CA TYR A 171 -19.15 -11.61 7.43
C TYR A 171 -20.52 -12.26 7.31
N ALA A 172 -21.08 -12.72 8.44
CA ALA A 172 -22.35 -13.43 8.51
C ALA A 172 -22.44 -14.64 7.54
N GLY A 173 -21.33 -15.36 7.34
CA GLY A 173 -21.26 -16.53 6.44
C GLY A 173 -21.14 -16.20 4.95
N VAL A 174 -21.00 -14.92 4.59
CA VAL A 174 -20.78 -14.46 3.20
C VAL A 174 -19.33 -14.00 3.06
N TRP A 175 -18.68 -14.39 1.97
CA TRP A 175 -17.35 -13.91 1.61
C TRP A 175 -17.44 -12.60 0.84
N TYR A 176 -16.47 -11.73 1.08
CA TYR A 176 -16.29 -10.46 0.39
C TYR A 176 -14.87 -10.36 -0.16
N VAL A 177 -14.74 -9.83 -1.37
CA VAL A 177 -13.47 -9.52 -2.02
C VAL A 177 -13.47 -8.05 -2.43
N LEU A 178 -12.51 -7.29 -1.93
CA LEU A 178 -12.38 -5.86 -2.14
C LEU A 178 -11.09 -5.59 -2.91
N ASP A 179 -11.21 -4.88 -4.02
CA ASP A 179 -10.08 -4.42 -4.82
C ASP A 179 -10.00 -2.88 -4.75
N ALA A 180 -9.05 -2.39 -3.96
CA ALA A 180 -8.80 -0.96 -3.78
C ALA A 180 -8.14 -0.28 -5.01
N SER A 181 -7.74 -1.06 -6.01
CA SER A 181 -7.15 -0.58 -7.26
C SER A 181 -8.15 -0.60 -8.41
N SER A 182 -9.26 -1.35 -8.29
CA SER A 182 -10.33 -1.38 -9.29
C SER A 182 -11.17 -0.09 -9.27
N GLU A 183 -11.53 0.42 -10.44
CA GLU A 183 -12.45 1.54 -10.61
C GLU A 183 -13.93 1.10 -10.67
N ASN A 184 -14.20 -0.14 -11.10
CA ASN A 184 -15.54 -0.57 -11.50
C ASN A 184 -16.23 -1.52 -10.51
N GLU A 185 -15.49 -2.43 -9.87
CA GLU A 185 -16.05 -3.43 -8.95
C GLU A 185 -15.36 -3.33 -7.59
N ALA A 186 -15.99 -2.57 -6.69
CA ALA A 186 -15.40 -2.19 -5.42
C ALA A 186 -15.45 -3.35 -4.39
N MET A 187 -16.54 -4.11 -4.37
CA MET A 187 -16.77 -5.13 -3.35
C MET A 187 -17.64 -6.27 -3.89
N LEU A 188 -17.01 -7.36 -4.27
CA LEU A 188 -17.69 -8.60 -4.66
C LEU A 188 -18.13 -9.35 -3.40
N SER A 189 -19.25 -10.07 -3.49
CA SER A 189 -19.75 -10.87 -2.37
C SER A 189 -20.44 -12.15 -2.82
N GLY A 190 -20.27 -13.24 -2.07
CA GLY A 190 -20.84 -14.54 -2.42
C GLY A 190 -20.54 -15.63 -1.40
N PRO A 191 -21.06 -16.85 -1.62
CA PRO A 191 -20.89 -17.97 -0.69
C PRO A 191 -19.52 -18.65 -0.76
N SER A 192 -18.78 -18.46 -1.86
CA SER A 192 -17.50 -19.12 -2.13
C SER A 192 -16.44 -18.06 -2.48
N LEU A 193 -15.38 -18.00 -1.68
CA LEU A 193 -14.27 -17.07 -1.93
C LEU A 193 -13.61 -17.36 -3.28
N GLU A 194 -13.36 -18.63 -3.60
CA GLU A 194 -12.68 -19.01 -4.84
C GLU A 194 -13.52 -18.69 -6.09
N ASP A 195 -14.86 -18.77 -6.00
CA ASP A 195 -15.73 -18.35 -7.11
C ASP A 195 -15.64 -16.83 -7.34
N LEU A 196 -15.59 -16.03 -6.25
CA LEU A 196 -15.40 -14.59 -6.35
C LEU A 196 -14.02 -14.22 -6.92
N LEU A 197 -12.96 -14.92 -6.50
CA LEU A 197 -11.63 -14.72 -7.04
C LEU A 197 -11.58 -15.07 -8.53
N SER A 198 -12.27 -16.13 -8.95
CA SER A 198 -12.32 -16.56 -10.35
C SER A 198 -12.98 -15.54 -11.29
N SER A 199 -13.86 -14.69 -10.76
CA SER A 199 -14.50 -13.61 -11.53
C SER A 199 -13.67 -12.33 -11.58
N LEU A 200 -12.56 -12.24 -10.83
CA LEU A 200 -11.72 -11.05 -10.81
C LEU A 200 -11.10 -10.79 -12.18
N ALA A 201 -11.19 -9.53 -12.60
CA ALA A 201 -10.46 -9.00 -13.73
C ALA A 201 -9.90 -7.62 -13.38
N PHE A 202 -8.63 -7.40 -13.69
CA PHE A 202 -7.96 -6.11 -13.49
C PHE A 202 -7.22 -5.76 -14.78
N GLU A 203 -7.44 -4.55 -15.30
CA GLU A 203 -6.87 -4.06 -16.57
C GLU A 203 -7.04 -5.05 -17.74
N GLY A 204 -8.20 -5.72 -17.81
CA GLY A 204 -8.53 -6.70 -18.85
C GLY A 204 -7.85 -8.06 -18.68
N ARG A 205 -7.05 -8.26 -17.62
CA ARG A 205 -6.41 -9.54 -17.29
C ARG A 205 -7.24 -10.29 -16.26
N ARG A 206 -7.47 -11.57 -16.48
CA ARG A 206 -8.28 -12.40 -15.58
C ARG A 206 -7.45 -13.11 -14.53
N PHE A 207 -8.11 -13.48 -13.43
CA PHE A 207 -7.55 -14.37 -12.42
C PHE A 207 -7.03 -15.68 -13.01
N THR A 208 -5.85 -16.09 -12.56
CA THR A 208 -5.23 -17.39 -12.89
C THR A 208 -5.16 -18.27 -11.65
N LYS A 209 -4.55 -17.78 -10.55
CA LYS A 209 -4.41 -18.54 -9.30
C LYS A 209 -4.15 -17.65 -8.10
N SER A 210 -4.42 -18.15 -6.90
CA SER A 210 -3.94 -17.56 -5.64
C SER A 210 -2.47 -17.92 -5.44
N LEU A 211 -1.67 -17.00 -4.88
CA LEU A 211 -0.25 -17.24 -4.58
C LEU A 211 -0.03 -17.41 -3.07
N TYR A 212 -0.46 -16.42 -2.30
CA TYR A 212 -0.41 -16.45 -0.84
C TYR A 212 -1.39 -15.42 -0.26
N GLU A 213 -1.64 -15.52 1.03
CA GLU A 213 -2.39 -14.53 1.79
C GLU A 213 -1.75 -14.29 3.15
N PHE A 214 -2.03 -13.13 3.73
CA PHE A 214 -1.54 -12.77 5.04
C PHE A 214 -2.41 -11.72 5.72
N ASN A 215 -2.33 -11.68 7.04
CA ASN A 215 -2.74 -10.57 7.88
C ASN A 215 -1.74 -10.43 9.04
N SER A 216 -2.10 -9.72 10.11
CA SER A 216 -1.22 -9.55 11.27
C SER A 216 -0.87 -10.85 12.00
N SER A 217 -1.70 -11.89 11.89
CA SER A 217 -1.57 -13.14 12.65
C SER A 217 -1.23 -14.36 11.81
N GLU A 218 -1.62 -14.39 10.54
CA GLU A 218 -1.59 -15.58 9.69
C GLU A 218 -0.87 -15.31 8.37
N TYR A 219 -0.30 -16.38 7.81
CA TYR A 219 0.26 -16.41 6.45
C TYR A 219 -0.02 -17.80 5.88
N ASN A 220 -0.63 -17.87 4.70
CA ASN A 220 -0.87 -19.11 3.98
C ASN A 220 -0.35 -18.98 2.55
N SER A 221 0.37 -19.98 2.05
CA SER A 221 0.75 -20.10 0.64
C SER A 221 -0.13 -21.12 -0.07
N PHE A 222 -0.43 -20.88 -1.33
CA PHE A 222 -1.16 -21.79 -2.19
C PHE A 222 -0.16 -22.47 -3.13
N GLU A 223 -0.21 -23.80 -3.20
CA GLU A 223 0.64 -24.61 -4.10
C GLU A 223 0.17 -24.53 -5.57
#